data_AF-A0A934YK38-F1
#
_entry.id   AF-A0A934YK38-F1
#
_cell.length_a   1.000
_cell.length_b   1.000
_cell.length_c   1.000
_cell.angle_alpha   90.00
_cell.angle_beta   90.00
_cell.angle_gamma   90.00
#
_symmetry.space_group_name_H-M   'P 1'
#
loop_
_entity.id
_entity.type
_entity.pdbx_description
1 polymer ?
#
loop_
_entity_poly.entity_id
_entity_poly.type
_entity_poly.pdbx_seq_one_letter_code
_entity_poly.pdbx_strand_id
1 'polypeptide(L)'
;MSAPASPTPRRHAQRRLGVLLSAVVTLGICAAVPACSVLAQGDFRPDGETPPPEVIPTGSVPASDARAADTAPPPTPYRGNPLCRAKKDEGCWPDDGSAGCRPDDGGASKTDAGTRETTLTCRVHQDGPVCTPVGAIADGDTCTRSAECGAGSDCALRADGTGQCRPYCCGGSCEKMGSPAGGATFCDVAQLAEESKLKVPVCVPVRACKLLSAGECKVGETCAVVTDPGVTSCVPTGPAQVGEPCDEARCAAGLNCLGRPGARKCFQLCRVGQAACGERLQCKTSSLIGDAAFGICQPP
;
A
#
# COMPACT_ATOMS: atom_id res chain seq x y z
N MET A 1 -53.91 31.70 -2.95
CA MET A 1 -53.36 32.63 -3.97
C MET A 1 -52.30 31.87 -4.75
N SER A 2 -52.38 31.97 -6.06
CA SER A 2 -51.87 31.05 -7.07
C SER A 2 -50.34 31.01 -7.20
N ALA A 3 -49.84 29.83 -7.58
CA ALA A 3 -48.50 29.62 -8.11
C ALA A 3 -48.32 30.31 -9.49
N PRO A 4 -47.06 30.55 -9.90
CA PRO A 4 -46.63 30.08 -11.23
C PRO A 4 -45.24 29.41 -11.16
N ALA A 5 -45.11 28.17 -11.62
CA ALA A 5 -44.78 27.76 -12.99
C ALA A 5 -43.28 27.77 -13.30
N SER A 6 -42.73 26.56 -13.46
CA SER A 6 -41.40 26.25 -13.97
C SER A 6 -41.19 26.71 -15.43
N PRO A 7 -39.94 26.85 -15.86
CA PRO A 7 -39.56 26.44 -17.21
C PRO A 7 -38.45 25.38 -17.26
N THR A 8 -38.51 24.67 -18.37
CA THR A 8 -37.93 23.40 -18.82
C THR A 8 -36.42 23.40 -19.13
N PRO A 9 -35.81 22.22 -19.37
CA PRO A 9 -34.37 22.03 -19.47
C PRO A 9 -33.80 22.32 -20.87
N ARG A 10 -32.59 22.90 -20.93
CA ARG A 10 -31.82 23.05 -22.18
C ARG A 10 -31.08 21.76 -22.53
N ARG A 11 -31.53 21.14 -23.61
CA ARG A 11 -30.83 20.09 -24.37
C ARG A 11 -29.57 20.69 -25.00
N HIS A 12 -28.39 20.19 -24.64
CA HIS A 12 -27.19 20.39 -25.44
C HIS A 12 -27.01 19.25 -26.43
N ALA A 13 -26.78 19.67 -27.67
CA ALA A 13 -26.84 18.88 -28.88
C ALA A 13 -25.69 17.87 -28.99
N GLN A 14 -26.05 16.68 -29.46
CA GLN A 14 -25.14 15.70 -30.05
C GLN A 14 -24.44 16.34 -31.26
N ARG A 15 -23.11 16.45 -31.22
CA ARG A 15 -22.29 16.61 -32.43
C ARG A 15 -21.77 15.24 -32.84
N ARG A 16 -22.41 14.69 -33.89
CA ARG A 16 -21.85 13.64 -34.75
C ARG A 16 -20.75 14.27 -35.61
N LEU A 17 -19.54 13.76 -35.54
CA LEU A 17 -18.43 13.97 -36.48
C LEU A 17 -17.42 12.86 -36.13
N GLY A 18 -16.87 12.05 -37.01
CA GLY A 18 -16.98 11.83 -38.43
C GLY A 18 -16.05 10.65 -38.69
N VAL A 19 -16.53 9.67 -39.45
CA VAL A 19 -15.77 8.52 -39.89
C VAL A 19 -14.60 9.00 -40.77
N LEU A 20 -13.37 8.61 -40.45
CA LEU A 20 -12.31 8.45 -41.44
C LEU A 20 -11.58 7.14 -41.18
N LEU A 21 -11.90 6.16 -42.03
CA LEU A 21 -11.05 5.02 -42.32
C LEU A 21 -9.67 5.52 -42.78
N SER A 22 -8.61 4.97 -42.22
CA SER A 22 -7.33 4.84 -42.92
C SER A 22 -6.74 3.50 -42.56
N ALA A 23 -7.09 2.51 -43.38
CA ALA A 23 -6.37 1.26 -43.50
C ALA A 23 -5.03 1.56 -44.15
N VAL A 24 -3.94 1.43 -43.39
CA VAL A 24 -2.60 1.28 -43.96
C VAL A 24 -2.23 -0.18 -43.78
N VAL A 25 -2.42 -0.92 -44.87
CA VAL A 25 -1.84 -2.23 -45.11
C VAL A 25 -0.35 -2.01 -45.34
N THR A 26 0.49 -2.38 -44.39
CA THR A 26 1.92 -2.63 -44.65
C THR A 26 2.17 -4.13 -44.60
N LEU A 27 2.18 -4.71 -45.81
CA LEU A 27 2.87 -5.97 -46.10
C LEU A 27 4.34 -5.82 -45.68
N GLY A 28 4.73 -6.49 -44.60
CA GLY A 28 6.11 -6.68 -44.18
C GLY A 28 6.57 -8.09 -44.51
N ILE A 29 7.40 -8.19 -45.53
CA ILE A 29 7.94 -9.40 -46.16
C ILE A 29 8.86 -10.18 -45.21
N CYS A 30 8.84 -11.51 -45.37
CA CYS A 30 9.71 -12.51 -44.76
C CYS A 30 11.20 -12.14 -44.73
N ALA A 31 11.84 -12.40 -43.60
CA ALA A 31 13.21 -12.89 -43.57
C ALA A 31 13.32 -14.00 -42.53
N ALA A 32 13.35 -15.24 -43.03
CA ALA A 32 13.79 -16.40 -42.27
C ALA A 32 15.26 -16.18 -41.88
N VAL A 33 15.54 -16.18 -40.58
CA VAL A 33 16.92 -16.19 -40.05
C VAL A 33 17.16 -17.56 -39.43
N PRO A 34 18.26 -18.25 -39.79
CA PRO A 34 18.51 -19.63 -39.40
C PRO A 34 18.84 -19.75 -37.91
N ALA A 35 18.59 -20.96 -37.41
CA ALA A 35 18.94 -21.45 -36.09
C ALA A 35 20.37 -21.12 -35.67
N CYS A 36 20.51 -20.38 -34.58
CA CYS A 36 21.70 -20.43 -33.73
C CYS A 36 21.36 -21.28 -32.50
N SER A 37 21.74 -22.56 -32.55
CA SER A 37 21.85 -23.42 -31.39
C SER A 37 22.96 -22.89 -30.49
N VAL A 38 22.61 -22.18 -29.42
CA VAL A 38 23.56 -21.87 -28.35
C VAL A 38 23.42 -22.95 -27.28
N LEU A 39 24.32 -23.93 -27.36
CA LEU A 39 24.63 -24.82 -26.24
C LEU A 39 25.41 -24.01 -25.21
N ALA A 40 24.72 -23.43 -24.23
CA ALA A 40 25.34 -22.95 -23.00
C ALA A 40 25.27 -24.07 -21.95
N GLN A 41 26.28 -24.94 -21.94
CA GLN A 41 26.61 -25.75 -20.77
C GLN A 41 27.24 -24.82 -19.73
N GLY A 42 26.39 -24.27 -18.85
CA GLY A 42 26.83 -23.63 -17.62
C GLY A 42 26.76 -24.64 -16.47
N ASP A 43 27.91 -25.16 -16.06
CA ASP A 43 28.10 -25.81 -14.76
C ASP A 43 27.79 -24.79 -13.65
N PHE A 44 26.56 -24.80 -13.15
CA PHE A 44 26.19 -24.04 -11.95
C PHE A 44 26.36 -24.95 -10.74
N ARG A 45 27.47 -24.77 -10.01
CA ARG A 45 27.71 -25.35 -8.69
C ARG A 45 26.70 -24.78 -7.69
N PRO A 46 25.91 -25.60 -6.99
CA PRO A 46 25.08 -25.13 -5.88
C PRO A 46 25.86 -25.31 -4.58
N ASP A 47 26.89 -24.48 -4.36
CA ASP A 47 27.48 -24.30 -3.02
C ASP A 47 27.02 -22.93 -2.49
N GLY A 48 25.70 -22.78 -2.40
CA GLY A 48 25.04 -21.66 -1.74
C GLY A 48 24.35 -22.19 -0.51
N GLU A 49 25.08 -22.23 0.60
CA GLU A 49 24.60 -22.59 1.92
C GLU A 49 23.46 -21.62 2.30
N THR A 50 22.22 -22.07 2.09
CA THR A 50 21.02 -21.37 2.54
C THR A 50 21.10 -21.26 4.06
N PRO A 51 21.13 -20.05 4.66
CA PRO A 51 21.07 -19.95 6.11
C PRO A 51 19.77 -20.64 6.59
N PRO A 52 19.85 -21.47 7.65
CA PRO A 52 18.69 -22.20 8.14
C PRO A 52 17.55 -21.23 8.50
N PRO A 53 16.29 -21.65 8.34
CA PRO A 53 15.16 -20.85 8.78
C PRO A 53 15.33 -20.54 10.27
N GLU A 54 15.18 -19.26 10.61
CA GLU A 54 15.21 -18.78 11.99
C GLU A 54 14.05 -19.44 12.76
N VAL A 55 14.38 -20.49 13.51
CA VAL A 55 13.47 -21.19 14.41
C VAL A 55 13.21 -20.24 15.58
N ILE A 56 11.97 -19.78 15.72
CA ILE A 56 11.52 -19.04 16.90
C ILE A 56 11.68 -19.97 18.12
N PRO A 57 12.63 -19.73 19.06
CA PRO A 57 12.86 -20.66 20.15
C PRO A 57 11.71 -20.58 21.16
N THR A 58 11.01 -21.69 21.32
CA THR A 58 10.15 -21.95 22.48
C THR A 58 10.99 -22.73 23.50
N GLY A 59 11.78 -22.02 24.32
CA GLY A 59 12.70 -22.65 25.25
C GLY A 59 12.96 -21.83 26.51
N SER A 60 12.44 -22.32 27.63
CA SER A 60 12.70 -21.84 29.00
C SER A 60 14.19 -21.93 29.34
N VAL A 61 14.79 -20.81 29.78
CA VAL A 61 16.20 -20.73 30.20
C VAL A 61 16.35 -20.87 31.72
N PRO A 62 17.33 -21.66 32.22
CA PRO A 62 17.70 -21.69 33.63
C PRO A 62 18.55 -20.46 34.00
N ALA A 63 18.35 -19.97 35.22
CA ALA A 63 19.03 -18.82 35.79
C ALA A 63 20.55 -19.05 35.91
N SER A 64 21.34 -18.05 35.50
CA SER A 64 22.77 -17.97 35.81
C SER A 64 23.15 -16.51 36.04
N ASP A 65 23.72 -16.27 37.22
CA ASP A 65 24.12 -14.97 37.73
C ASP A 65 25.43 -14.50 37.09
N ALA A 66 25.34 -13.64 36.07
CA ALA A 66 26.49 -12.91 35.54
C ALA A 66 26.12 -11.43 35.41
N ARG A 67 26.94 -10.56 36.02
CA ARG A 67 26.80 -9.10 36.00
C ARG A 67 26.75 -8.60 34.56
N ALA A 68 25.55 -8.16 34.15
CA ALA A 68 25.30 -7.57 32.85
C ALA A 68 26.04 -6.24 32.73
N ALA A 69 26.93 -6.13 31.75
CA ALA A 69 27.24 -4.84 31.16
C ALA A 69 25.92 -4.22 30.68
N ASP A 70 25.74 -2.92 30.90
CA ASP A 70 24.62 -2.11 30.39
C ASP A 70 24.60 -2.17 28.86
N THR A 71 24.12 -3.28 28.33
CA THR A 71 23.75 -3.43 26.94
C THR A 71 22.53 -2.53 26.80
N ALA A 72 22.71 -1.42 26.07
CA ALA A 72 21.59 -0.55 25.75
C ALA A 72 20.40 -1.43 25.33
N PRO A 73 19.20 -1.22 25.89
CA PRO A 73 18.04 -2.03 25.54
C PRO A 73 17.91 -2.06 24.02
N PRO A 74 17.62 -3.23 23.42
CA PRO A 74 17.48 -3.33 21.97
C PRO A 74 16.50 -2.24 21.51
N PRO A 75 16.79 -1.53 20.41
CA PRO A 75 15.92 -0.46 19.93
C PRO A 75 14.51 -1.01 19.84
N THR A 76 13.56 -0.32 20.48
CA THR A 76 12.16 -0.74 20.46
C THR A 76 11.76 -0.95 19.00
N PRO A 77 11.24 -2.13 18.63
CA PRO A 77 10.93 -2.43 17.24
C PRO A 77 10.00 -1.34 16.72
N TYR A 78 10.31 -0.84 15.53
CA TYR A 78 9.52 0.19 14.85
C TYR A 78 8.04 -0.22 14.89
N ARG A 79 7.23 0.46 15.71
CA ARG A 79 5.78 0.22 15.76
C ARG A 79 5.14 1.02 14.65
N GLY A 80 5.23 0.53 13.43
CA GLY A 80 4.58 1.15 12.29
C GLY A 80 5.21 0.78 10.96
N ASN A 81 4.59 1.26 9.90
CA ASN A 81 5.07 1.08 8.54
C ASN A 81 6.34 1.95 8.32
N PRO A 82 7.46 1.36 7.83
CA PRO A 82 8.73 2.07 7.64
C PRO A 82 8.62 3.27 6.69
N LEU A 83 7.64 3.27 5.79
CA LEU A 83 7.40 4.38 4.85
C LEU A 83 7.04 5.69 5.54
N CYS A 84 6.47 5.66 6.76
CA CYS A 84 6.14 6.88 7.47
C CYS A 84 7.33 7.57 8.11
N ARG A 85 8.45 6.85 8.29
CA ARG A 85 9.66 7.35 8.96
C ARG A 85 9.37 8.04 10.30
N ALA A 86 8.27 7.65 10.95
CA ALA A 86 7.82 8.17 12.23
C ALA A 86 7.97 7.10 13.31
N LYS A 87 8.37 7.51 14.51
CA LYS A 87 8.22 6.70 15.72
C LYS A 87 7.12 7.33 16.54
N LYS A 88 6.23 6.52 17.11
CA LYS A 88 5.06 7.00 17.85
C LYS A 88 5.42 7.91 19.03
N ASP A 89 6.61 7.74 19.59
CA ASP A 89 7.06 8.42 20.80
C ASP A 89 8.03 9.58 20.50
N GLU A 90 8.38 9.81 19.22
CA GLU A 90 9.31 10.87 18.78
C GLU A 90 8.61 11.81 17.78
N GLY A 91 8.17 12.97 18.25
CA GLY A 91 7.61 14.02 17.39
C GLY A 91 6.11 13.84 17.11
N CYS A 92 5.67 14.28 15.93
CA CYS A 92 4.28 14.15 15.52
C CYS A 92 4.03 12.79 14.84
N TRP A 93 2.84 12.21 15.06
CA TRP A 93 2.41 10.97 14.43
C TRP A 93 1.39 11.24 13.32
N PRO A 94 1.64 10.82 12.05
CA PRO A 94 0.75 11.15 10.93
C PRO A 94 -0.70 10.66 11.09
N ASP A 95 -0.94 9.51 11.73
CA ASP A 95 -2.31 9.00 11.90
C ASP A 95 -3.11 9.76 12.96
N ASP A 96 -2.44 10.50 13.86
CA ASP A 96 -3.10 11.27 14.92
C ASP A 96 -3.56 12.65 14.42
N GLY A 97 -3.28 12.96 13.15
CA GLY A 97 -3.67 14.21 12.49
C GLY A 97 -3.12 15.44 13.19
N SER A 98 -4.01 16.25 13.78
CA SER A 98 -3.64 17.50 14.45
C SER A 98 -3.20 17.33 15.90
N ALA A 99 -3.45 16.18 16.53
CA ALA A 99 -3.19 16.00 17.96
C ALA A 99 -1.69 15.98 18.33
N GLY A 100 -0.82 15.65 17.38
CA GLY A 100 0.64 15.56 17.58
C GLY A 100 1.42 16.84 17.24
N CYS A 101 0.77 17.86 16.69
CA CYS A 101 1.42 19.09 16.27
C CYS A 101 1.02 20.24 17.19
N ARG A 102 1.85 20.51 18.20
CA ARG A 102 1.70 21.72 19.00
C ARG A 102 2.42 22.86 18.27
N PRO A 103 1.80 24.04 18.10
CA PRO A 103 2.60 25.20 17.77
C PRO A 103 3.68 25.32 18.85
N ASP A 104 4.94 25.50 18.45
CA ASP A 104 5.95 25.90 19.42
C ASP A 104 5.39 27.14 20.12
N ASP A 105 5.14 27.04 21.43
CA ASP A 105 4.62 28.13 22.27
C ASP A 105 5.72 29.20 22.45
N GLY A 106 6.33 29.62 21.33
CA GLY A 106 7.45 30.54 21.21
C GLY A 106 7.27 31.65 22.21
N GLY A 107 8.11 31.62 23.24
CA GLY A 107 7.79 32.15 24.56
C GLY A 107 7.09 33.50 24.53
N ALA A 108 5.88 33.53 25.09
CA ALA A 108 5.19 34.67 25.69
C ALA A 108 5.68 36.09 25.31
N SER A 109 5.74 36.43 24.02
CA SER A 109 5.90 37.83 23.61
C SER A 109 4.52 38.42 23.40
N LYS A 110 4.00 39.02 24.48
CA LYS A 110 2.69 39.68 24.61
C LYS A 110 2.52 40.80 23.58
N THR A 111 2.24 40.44 22.34
CA THR A 111 1.85 41.39 21.31
C THR A 111 0.55 40.89 20.72
N ASP A 112 -0.53 41.58 21.08
CA ASP A 112 -1.94 41.31 20.78
C ASP A 112 -2.29 41.42 19.28
N ALA A 113 -1.49 40.82 18.40
CA ALA A 113 -1.82 40.67 17.00
C ALA A 113 -2.57 39.36 16.84
N GLY A 114 -3.88 39.43 16.55
CA GLY A 114 -4.79 38.28 16.39
C GLY A 114 -4.40 37.35 15.24
N THR A 115 -3.32 36.59 15.41
CA THR A 115 -2.96 35.47 14.55
C THR A 115 -4.04 34.42 14.72
N ARG A 116 -4.79 34.15 13.64
CA ARG A 116 -5.70 33.01 13.58
C ARG A 116 -4.88 31.78 13.92
N GLU A 117 -5.25 31.04 14.96
CA GLU A 117 -4.67 29.74 15.27
C GLU A 117 -4.83 28.86 14.02
N THR A 118 -3.74 28.71 13.27
CA THR A 118 -3.71 27.78 12.16
C THR A 118 -3.54 26.39 12.75
N THR A 119 -4.58 25.57 12.67
CA THR A 119 -4.49 24.16 13.04
C THR A 119 -3.39 23.49 12.23
N LEU A 120 -2.43 22.87 12.90
CA LEU A 120 -1.36 22.11 12.28
C LEU A 120 -1.73 20.62 12.22
N THR A 121 -1.15 19.89 11.27
CA THR A 121 -1.23 18.44 11.15
C THR A 121 0.13 17.88 10.83
N CYS A 122 0.36 16.66 11.31
CA CYS A 122 1.54 15.90 10.99
C CYS A 122 1.46 15.34 9.57
N ARG A 123 2.51 15.53 8.77
CA ARG A 123 2.63 14.98 7.41
C ARG A 123 3.95 14.25 7.24
N VAL A 124 3.95 13.19 6.45
CA VAL A 124 5.18 12.46 6.13
C VAL A 124 6.00 13.27 5.13
N HIS A 125 7.28 13.48 5.43
CA HIS A 125 8.27 14.09 4.53
C HIS A 125 9.47 13.14 4.35
N GLN A 126 10.35 13.42 3.39
CA GLN A 126 11.51 12.57 3.10
C GLN A 126 12.41 12.36 4.31
N ASP A 127 12.57 13.39 5.14
CA ASP A 127 13.42 13.39 6.34
C ASP A 127 12.69 12.98 7.63
N GLY A 128 11.42 12.58 7.53
CA GLY A 128 10.57 12.25 8.68
C GLY A 128 9.29 13.08 8.73
N PRO A 129 8.43 12.88 9.74
CA PRO A 129 7.19 13.62 9.87
C PRO A 129 7.40 15.10 10.23
N VAL A 130 6.65 16.01 9.59
CA VAL A 130 6.71 17.47 9.79
C VAL A 130 5.31 18.03 10.03
N CYS A 131 5.20 18.98 10.96
CA CYS A 131 3.96 19.71 11.22
C CYS A 131 3.75 20.82 10.19
N THR A 132 2.61 20.79 9.50
CA THR A 132 2.23 21.79 8.49
C THR A 132 0.77 22.20 8.66
N PRO A 133 0.32 23.34 8.11
CA PRO A 133 -1.08 23.73 8.19
C PRO A 133 -2.04 22.66 7.63
N VAL A 134 -3.18 22.50 8.29
CA VAL A 134 -4.28 21.64 7.84
C VAL A 134 -4.92 22.24 6.58
N GLY A 135 -5.10 21.41 5.56
CA GLY A 135 -5.82 21.78 4.36
C GLY A 135 -7.34 21.68 4.54
N ALA A 136 -8.09 22.27 3.60
CA ALA A 136 -9.54 22.33 3.66
C ALA A 136 -10.24 21.17 2.93
N ILE A 137 -9.51 20.36 2.17
CA ILE A 137 -10.06 19.28 1.33
C ILE A 137 -10.24 18.00 2.18
N ALA A 138 -11.41 17.38 2.08
CA ALA A 138 -11.76 16.20 2.87
C ALA A 138 -11.15 14.90 2.30
N ASP A 139 -11.17 13.82 3.07
CA ASP A 139 -10.82 12.48 2.57
C ASP A 139 -11.70 12.12 1.36
N GLY A 140 -11.05 11.58 0.33
CA GLY A 140 -11.68 11.13 -0.91
C GLY A 140 -11.84 12.22 -1.96
N ASP A 141 -11.63 13.49 -1.63
CA ASP A 141 -11.69 14.56 -2.61
C ASP A 141 -10.38 14.66 -3.41
N THR A 142 -10.49 15.21 -4.63
CA THR A 142 -9.34 15.41 -5.52
C THR A 142 -8.42 16.50 -4.99
N CYS A 143 -7.12 16.27 -5.09
CA CYS A 143 -6.09 17.22 -4.67
C CYS A 143 -4.94 17.23 -5.67
N THR A 144 -4.10 18.26 -5.57
CA THR A 144 -2.83 18.34 -6.32
C THR A 144 -1.61 18.37 -5.42
N ARG A 145 -1.79 18.76 -4.14
CA ARG A 145 -0.72 18.92 -3.16
C ARG A 145 -1.13 18.41 -1.80
N SER A 146 -0.14 17.96 -1.03
CA SER A 146 -0.35 17.43 0.33
C SER A 146 -1.02 18.45 1.25
N ALA A 147 -0.61 19.72 1.13
CA ALA A 147 -1.12 20.82 1.95
C ALA A 147 -2.61 21.14 1.75
N GLU A 148 -3.24 20.61 0.70
CA GLU A 148 -4.67 20.83 0.43
C GLU A 148 -5.55 19.91 1.28
N CYS A 149 -5.02 18.75 1.69
CA CYS A 149 -5.76 17.73 2.42
C CYS A 149 -5.89 18.04 3.92
N GLY A 150 -7.00 17.58 4.49
CA GLY A 150 -7.29 17.68 5.91
C GLY A 150 -6.29 16.97 6.82
N ALA A 151 -6.51 17.08 8.13
CA ALA A 151 -5.64 16.50 9.14
C ALA A 151 -5.51 14.97 8.98
N GLY A 152 -4.30 14.46 9.15
CA GLY A 152 -3.99 13.02 9.06
C GLY A 152 -4.15 12.42 7.67
N SER A 153 -4.24 13.24 6.63
CA SER A 153 -4.38 12.80 5.24
C SER A 153 -3.33 13.45 4.33
N ASP A 154 -3.02 12.79 3.23
CA ASP A 154 -2.09 13.27 2.21
C ASP A 154 -2.69 13.14 0.81
N CYS A 155 -2.13 13.87 -0.15
CA CYS A 155 -2.53 13.80 -1.55
C CYS A 155 -1.89 12.60 -2.24
N ALA A 156 -2.53 11.44 -2.15
CA ALA A 156 -2.08 10.19 -2.72
C ALA A 156 -2.44 10.08 -4.21
N LEU A 157 -1.49 9.68 -5.05
CA LEU A 157 -1.72 9.34 -6.45
C LEU A 157 -2.48 8.03 -6.57
N ARG A 158 -3.56 8.08 -7.33
CA ARG A 158 -4.31 6.92 -7.77
C ARG A 158 -3.65 6.29 -9.00
N ALA A 159 -4.07 5.08 -9.33
CA ALA A 159 -3.60 4.36 -10.51
C ALA A 159 -3.93 5.09 -11.84
N ASP A 160 -4.92 5.98 -11.86
CA ASP A 160 -5.25 6.83 -13.03
C ASP A 160 -4.44 8.14 -13.09
N GLY A 161 -3.50 8.33 -12.16
CA GLY A 161 -2.66 9.53 -12.08
C GLY A 161 -3.31 10.73 -11.40
N THR A 162 -4.56 10.62 -10.95
CA THR A 162 -5.22 11.70 -10.19
C THR A 162 -4.84 11.65 -8.71
N GLY A 163 -4.61 12.82 -8.11
CA GLY A 163 -4.37 12.94 -6.67
C GLY A 163 -5.69 12.89 -5.90
N GLN A 164 -5.70 12.20 -4.77
CA GLN A 164 -6.85 12.13 -3.87
C GLN A 164 -6.39 12.20 -2.42
N CYS A 165 -7.07 13.01 -1.61
CA CYS A 165 -6.79 13.08 -0.19
C CYS A 165 -7.11 11.73 0.44
N ARG A 166 -6.11 11.08 1.03
CA ARG A 166 -6.25 9.78 1.68
C ARG A 166 -5.61 9.81 3.06
N PRO A 167 -6.26 9.21 4.07
CA PRO A 167 -5.69 9.17 5.40
C PRO A 167 -4.45 8.29 5.44
N TYR A 168 -3.47 8.66 6.25
CA TYR A 168 -2.34 7.78 6.51
C TYR A 168 -2.77 6.52 7.26
N CYS A 169 -1.92 5.49 7.17
CA CYS A 169 -2.06 4.30 7.98
C CYS A 169 -0.70 3.80 8.48
N CYS A 170 0.06 4.72 9.08
CA CYS A 170 1.37 4.46 9.65
C CYS A 170 1.34 3.38 10.73
N GLY A 171 0.24 3.26 11.48
CA GLY A 171 0.01 2.21 12.47
C GLY A 171 -0.34 0.84 11.86
N GLY A 172 -0.51 0.75 10.54
CA GLY A 172 -0.80 -0.49 9.82
C GLY A 172 -2.27 -0.93 9.86
N SER A 173 -3.18 -0.06 10.31
CA SER A 173 -4.62 -0.35 10.35
C SER A 173 -5.43 0.84 9.85
N CYS A 174 -6.53 0.52 9.17
CA CYS A 174 -7.53 1.47 8.69
C CYS A 174 -8.92 1.21 9.29
N GLU A 175 -9.04 0.39 10.34
CA GLU A 175 -10.33 -0.01 10.91
C GLU A 175 -11.18 1.16 11.40
N LYS A 176 -10.53 2.25 11.84
CA LYS A 176 -11.18 3.49 12.28
C LYS A 176 -11.56 4.41 11.12
N MET A 177 -11.06 4.12 9.92
CA MET A 177 -11.19 4.96 8.73
C MET A 177 -12.21 4.33 7.79
N GLY A 178 -13.43 4.85 7.79
CA GLY A 178 -14.42 4.50 6.76
C GLY A 178 -14.02 5.08 5.40
N SER A 179 -14.44 4.44 4.31
CA SER A 179 -14.41 5.10 3.00
C SER A 179 -15.52 6.17 2.95
N PRO A 180 -15.31 7.34 2.30
CA PRO A 180 -16.36 8.32 2.08
C PRO A 180 -17.58 7.76 1.33
N ALA A 181 -17.36 6.75 0.49
CA ALA A 181 -18.42 6.02 -0.23
C ALA A 181 -19.07 4.91 0.62
N GLY A 182 -18.68 4.77 1.88
CA GLY A 182 -18.99 3.63 2.74
C GLY A 182 -18.11 2.41 2.44
N GLY A 183 -18.06 1.48 3.40
CA GLY A 183 -17.34 0.21 3.27
C GLY A 183 -15.97 0.18 3.96
N ALA A 184 -15.36 -1.01 3.93
CA ALA A 184 -14.07 -1.28 4.53
C ALA A 184 -12.93 -0.64 3.73
N THR A 185 -11.87 -0.29 4.44
CA THR A 185 -10.62 0.21 3.88
C THR A 185 -9.46 -0.67 4.35
N PHE A 186 -8.32 -0.57 3.69
CA PHE A 186 -7.10 -1.26 4.08
C PHE A 186 -5.88 -0.40 3.78
N CYS A 187 -4.74 -0.76 4.37
CA CYS A 187 -3.46 -0.12 4.13
C CYS A 187 -2.85 -0.53 2.79
N ASP A 188 -2.70 0.41 1.86
CA ASP A 188 -1.88 0.23 0.65
C ASP A 188 -0.80 1.31 0.56
N VAL A 189 0.22 1.04 -0.25
CA VAL A 189 1.30 1.97 -0.54
C VAL A 189 0.90 2.88 -1.70
N ALA A 190 0.85 4.19 -1.47
CA ALA A 190 0.63 5.18 -2.52
C ALA A 190 1.86 6.07 -2.70
N GLN A 191 2.04 6.59 -3.92
CA GLN A 191 2.96 7.70 -4.17
C GLN A 191 2.23 9.01 -3.86
N LEU A 192 2.94 10.05 -3.44
CA LEU A 192 2.34 11.37 -3.30
C LEU A 192 2.25 12.08 -4.65
N ALA A 193 1.20 12.90 -4.82
CA ALA A 193 0.97 13.67 -6.04
C ALA A 193 1.99 14.78 -6.25
N GLU A 194 2.37 15.46 -5.16
CA GLU A 194 3.37 16.52 -5.17
C GLU A 194 4.80 15.96 -5.28
N GLU A 195 5.05 14.82 -4.64
CA GLU A 195 6.36 14.18 -4.55
C GLU A 195 6.32 12.74 -5.05
N SER A 196 6.46 12.54 -6.38
CA SER A 196 6.36 11.22 -7.01
C SER A 196 7.37 10.17 -6.52
N LYS A 197 8.47 10.61 -5.89
CA LYS A 197 9.48 9.72 -5.30
C LYS A 197 9.12 9.26 -3.89
N LEU A 198 8.26 10.01 -3.18
CA LEU A 198 7.87 9.70 -1.82
C LEU A 198 6.67 8.77 -1.83
N LYS A 199 6.80 7.64 -1.13
CA LYS A 199 5.74 6.66 -0.93
C LYS A 199 5.29 6.68 0.51
N VAL A 200 4.00 6.58 0.72
CA VAL A 200 3.37 6.57 2.05
C VAL A 200 2.31 5.48 2.13
N PRO A 201 2.06 4.91 3.32
CA PRO A 201 0.96 3.99 3.53
C PRO A 201 -0.32 4.79 3.79
N VAL A 202 -1.36 4.50 3.03
CA VAL A 202 -2.66 5.19 3.13
C VAL A 202 -3.81 4.22 3.15
N CYS A 203 -4.92 4.65 3.74
CA CYS A 203 -6.18 3.92 3.73
C CYS A 203 -6.86 4.05 2.37
N VAL A 204 -7.02 2.91 1.69
CA VAL A 204 -7.72 2.83 0.41
C VAL A 204 -8.98 1.96 0.53
N PRO A 205 -10.05 2.27 -0.23
CA PRO A 205 -11.27 1.46 -0.21
C PRO A 205 -11.03 0.04 -0.73
N VAL A 206 -11.68 -0.95 -0.11
CA VAL A 206 -11.71 -2.33 -0.58
C VAL A 206 -12.49 -2.42 -1.90
N ARG A 207 -11.85 -3.00 -2.92
CA ARG A 207 -12.49 -3.41 -4.17
C ARG A 207 -12.57 -4.93 -4.20
N ALA A 208 -13.65 -5.46 -3.62
CA ALA A 208 -13.84 -6.89 -3.42
C ALA A 208 -13.60 -7.68 -4.71
N CYS A 209 -12.91 -8.81 -4.58
CA CYS A 209 -12.55 -9.70 -5.68
C CYS A 209 -12.44 -11.14 -5.18
N LYS A 210 -12.53 -12.10 -6.09
CA LYS A 210 -12.33 -13.50 -5.76
C LYS A 210 -10.88 -13.95 -5.98
N LEU A 211 -10.26 -14.54 -4.96
CA LEU A 211 -8.88 -15.05 -5.05
C LEU A 211 -8.73 -16.06 -6.18
N LEU A 212 -7.58 -15.98 -6.87
CA LEU A 212 -7.19 -16.86 -7.97
C LEU A 212 -8.20 -16.95 -9.13
N SER A 213 -9.10 -15.98 -9.25
CA SER A 213 -10.09 -15.91 -10.33
C SER A 213 -9.62 -14.92 -11.39
N ALA A 214 -9.47 -15.39 -12.63
CA ALA A 214 -9.01 -14.55 -13.74
C ALA A 214 -10.08 -13.51 -14.12
N GLY A 215 -9.64 -12.28 -14.42
CA GLY A 215 -10.52 -11.21 -14.92
C GLY A 215 -11.31 -10.43 -13.86
N GLU A 216 -11.19 -10.77 -12.57
CA GLU A 216 -11.83 -10.02 -11.47
C GLU A 216 -11.25 -8.61 -11.28
N CYS A 217 -9.94 -8.46 -11.50
CA CYS A 217 -9.21 -7.21 -11.35
C CYS A 217 -8.76 -6.66 -12.70
N LYS A 218 -8.49 -5.35 -12.76
CA LYS A 218 -8.04 -4.70 -13.99
C LYS A 218 -6.64 -5.19 -14.39
N VAL A 219 -6.26 -4.95 -15.65
CA VAL A 219 -4.89 -5.20 -16.12
C VAL A 219 -3.90 -4.44 -15.24
N GLY A 220 -2.86 -5.13 -14.76
CA GLY A 220 -1.89 -4.57 -13.81
C GLY A 220 -2.31 -4.67 -12.33
N GLU A 221 -3.40 -5.36 -12.03
CA GLU A 221 -3.86 -5.64 -10.67
C GLU A 221 -3.97 -7.14 -10.41
N THR A 222 -3.99 -7.52 -9.14
CA THR A 222 -4.24 -8.89 -8.70
C THR A 222 -5.17 -8.89 -7.49
N CYS A 223 -5.90 -9.99 -7.30
CA CYS A 223 -6.75 -10.15 -6.13
C CYS A 223 -5.90 -10.65 -4.96
N ALA A 224 -5.82 -9.85 -3.90
CA ALA A 224 -5.01 -10.12 -2.72
C ALA A 224 -5.85 -10.04 -1.45
N VAL A 225 -5.44 -10.78 -0.42
CA VAL A 225 -5.88 -10.61 0.97
C VAL A 225 -5.20 -9.37 1.53
N VAL A 226 -5.99 -8.42 2.02
CA VAL A 226 -5.53 -7.09 2.41
C VAL A 226 -5.75 -6.75 3.88
N THR A 227 -6.43 -7.62 4.63
CA THR A 227 -6.65 -7.46 6.07
C THR A 227 -6.57 -8.82 6.77
N ASP A 228 -6.29 -8.81 8.07
CA ASP A 228 -6.23 -10.02 8.91
C ASP A 228 -7.50 -10.89 8.92
N PRO A 229 -8.75 -10.36 8.85
CA PRO A 229 -9.94 -11.19 8.72
C PRO A 229 -10.13 -11.83 7.34
N GLY A 230 -9.13 -11.76 6.44
CA GLY A 230 -9.18 -12.40 5.13
C GLY A 230 -9.92 -11.60 4.06
N VAL A 231 -10.20 -10.30 4.29
CA VAL A 231 -10.85 -9.47 3.26
C VAL A 231 -9.94 -9.37 2.03
N THR A 232 -10.53 -9.54 0.86
CA THR A 232 -9.84 -9.52 -0.43
C THR A 232 -10.12 -8.21 -1.18
N SER A 233 -9.11 -7.70 -1.89
CA SER A 233 -9.24 -6.52 -2.72
C SER A 233 -8.33 -6.60 -3.94
N CYS A 234 -8.75 -5.96 -5.04
CA CYS A 234 -7.87 -5.71 -6.18
C CYS A 234 -6.80 -4.70 -5.80
N VAL A 235 -5.55 -5.15 -5.82
CA VAL A 235 -4.36 -4.31 -5.54
C VAL A 235 -3.48 -4.24 -6.78
N PRO A 236 -2.77 -3.12 -7.02
CA PRO A 236 -1.80 -3.05 -8.10
C PRO A 236 -0.68 -4.07 -7.91
N THR A 237 -0.19 -4.65 -9.00
CA THR A 237 0.99 -5.52 -8.95
C THR A 237 2.27 -4.70 -8.91
N GLY A 238 3.34 -5.29 -8.39
CA GLY A 238 4.67 -4.70 -8.39
C GLY A 238 5.75 -5.72 -8.74
N PRO A 239 7.02 -5.36 -8.54
CA PRO A 239 8.15 -6.18 -8.97
C PRO A 239 8.53 -7.28 -7.97
N ALA A 240 8.07 -7.20 -6.72
CA ALA A 240 8.56 -8.07 -5.65
C ALA A 240 8.13 -9.53 -5.85
N GLN A 241 9.09 -10.44 -5.84
CA GLN A 241 8.93 -11.87 -6.05
C GLN A 241 8.72 -12.62 -4.73
N VAL A 242 8.45 -13.92 -4.81
CA VAL A 242 8.23 -14.78 -3.63
C VAL A 242 9.41 -14.66 -2.65
N GLY A 243 9.10 -14.40 -1.37
CA GLY A 243 10.06 -14.23 -0.29
C GLY A 243 10.66 -12.83 -0.15
N GLU A 244 10.49 -11.95 -1.15
CA GLU A 244 11.00 -10.58 -1.11
C GLU A 244 10.11 -9.67 -0.23
N PRO A 245 10.69 -8.61 0.37
CA PRO A 245 9.94 -7.66 1.17
C PRO A 245 8.93 -6.88 0.31
N CYS A 246 7.75 -6.63 0.87
CA CYS A 246 6.65 -6.04 0.12
C CYS A 246 6.01 -4.79 0.75
N ASP A 247 6.63 -4.28 1.83
CA ASP A 247 6.20 -3.03 2.45
C ASP A 247 6.41 -1.80 1.55
N GLU A 248 7.39 -1.84 0.63
CA GLU A 248 7.72 -0.72 -0.28
C GLU A 248 7.50 -1.03 -1.77
N ALA A 249 7.74 -2.29 -2.14
CA ALA A 249 7.60 -2.81 -3.49
C ALA A 249 6.47 -3.83 -3.49
N ARG A 250 5.32 -3.48 -4.07
CA ARG A 250 4.17 -4.38 -4.15
C ARG A 250 4.58 -5.72 -4.78
N CYS A 251 3.90 -6.80 -4.37
CA CYS A 251 4.16 -8.12 -4.91
C CYS A 251 3.75 -8.27 -6.37
N ALA A 252 4.41 -9.17 -7.08
CA ALA A 252 4.06 -9.58 -8.43
C ALA A 252 2.65 -10.21 -8.50
N ALA A 253 2.14 -10.36 -9.73
CA ALA A 253 0.82 -10.92 -9.96
C ALA A 253 0.65 -12.31 -9.33
N GLY A 254 -0.47 -12.53 -8.63
CA GLY A 254 -0.78 -13.81 -7.98
C GLY A 254 -0.10 -14.03 -6.63
N LEU A 255 0.67 -13.06 -6.14
CA LEU A 255 1.33 -13.10 -4.84
C LEU A 255 0.60 -12.21 -3.82
N ASN A 256 0.76 -12.54 -2.54
CA ASN A 256 0.18 -11.80 -1.42
C ASN A 256 1.25 -11.29 -0.47
N CYS A 257 1.10 -10.04 -0.04
CA CYS A 257 2.00 -9.39 0.91
C CYS A 257 1.54 -9.68 2.35
N LEU A 258 2.16 -10.66 3.00
CA LEU A 258 1.73 -11.14 4.33
C LEU A 258 2.82 -10.96 5.37
N GLY A 259 2.42 -10.80 6.63
CA GLY A 259 3.30 -10.63 7.78
C GLY A 259 2.98 -9.36 8.58
N ARG A 260 3.85 -9.03 9.53
CA ARG A 260 3.73 -7.78 10.32
C ARG A 260 4.25 -6.60 9.51
N PRO A 261 3.66 -5.39 9.63
CA PRO A 261 4.18 -4.18 8.98
C PRO A 261 5.70 -4.01 9.21
N GLY A 262 6.44 -3.72 8.14
CA GLY A 262 7.91 -3.62 8.16
C GLY A 262 8.68 -4.95 8.03
N ALA A 263 7.98 -6.08 8.07
CA ALA A 263 8.55 -7.41 7.87
C ALA A 263 7.68 -8.27 6.93
N ARG A 264 6.82 -7.64 6.11
CA ARG A 264 5.95 -8.37 5.20
C ARG A 264 6.74 -8.90 4.02
N LYS A 265 6.39 -10.10 3.58
CA LYS A 265 6.99 -10.76 2.41
C LYS A 265 5.92 -11.19 1.42
N CYS A 266 6.32 -11.34 0.17
CA CYS A 266 5.45 -11.89 -0.86
C CYS A 266 5.36 -13.41 -0.76
N PHE A 267 4.13 -13.92 -0.74
CA PHE A 267 3.84 -15.35 -0.70
C PHE A 267 2.96 -15.76 -1.87
N GLN A 268 3.22 -16.93 -2.44
CA GLN A 268 2.36 -17.49 -3.48
C GLN A 268 1.09 -18.08 -2.85
N LEU A 269 -0.07 -17.66 -3.36
CA LEU A 269 -1.34 -18.29 -3.01
C LEU A 269 -1.56 -19.58 -3.78
N CYS A 270 -2.29 -20.49 -3.16
CA CYS A 270 -2.70 -21.75 -3.77
C CYS A 270 -4.11 -22.12 -3.36
N ARG A 271 -4.74 -22.99 -4.15
CA ARG A 271 -5.99 -23.65 -3.77
C ARG A 271 -5.66 -24.97 -3.08
N VAL A 272 -6.25 -25.21 -1.92
CA VAL A 272 -6.05 -26.43 -1.15
C VAL A 272 -6.50 -27.64 -1.98
N GLY A 273 -5.68 -28.69 -2.01
CA GLY A 273 -5.94 -29.90 -2.80
C GLY A 273 -5.59 -29.79 -4.29
N GLN A 274 -5.01 -28.68 -4.75
CA GLN A 274 -4.49 -28.55 -6.11
C GLN A 274 -2.96 -28.46 -6.14
N ALA A 275 -2.34 -29.06 -7.16
CA ALA A 275 -0.92 -28.91 -7.46
C ALA A 275 -0.65 -27.54 -8.09
N ALA A 276 -0.72 -26.48 -7.28
CA ALA A 276 -0.47 -25.10 -7.70
C ALA A 276 0.88 -24.57 -7.19
N CYS A 277 1.43 -25.20 -6.16
CA CYS A 277 2.73 -24.84 -5.61
C CYS A 277 3.85 -25.50 -6.42
N GLY A 278 4.98 -24.79 -6.58
CA GLY A 278 6.17 -25.34 -7.25
C GLY A 278 6.71 -26.60 -6.57
N GLU A 279 7.73 -27.21 -7.17
CA GLU A 279 8.33 -28.42 -6.63
C GLU A 279 8.74 -28.24 -5.16
N ARG A 280 8.42 -29.24 -4.33
CA ARG A 280 8.72 -29.28 -2.87
C ARG A 280 7.96 -28.28 -2.00
N LEU A 281 6.95 -27.61 -2.52
CA LEU A 281 6.04 -26.77 -1.72
C LEU A 281 4.66 -27.42 -1.61
N GLN A 282 4.04 -27.27 -0.45
CA GLN A 282 2.69 -27.71 -0.16
C GLN A 282 1.78 -26.52 0.06
N CYS A 283 0.51 -26.67 -0.34
CA CYS A 283 -0.50 -25.67 -0.06
C CYS A 283 -1.01 -25.83 1.37
N LYS A 284 -0.56 -24.96 2.28
CA LYS A 284 -0.98 -24.96 3.69
C LYS A 284 -2.02 -23.88 3.93
N THR A 285 -3.13 -24.23 4.59
CA THR A 285 -4.13 -23.25 5.01
C THR A 285 -3.53 -22.27 6.02
N SER A 286 -4.06 -21.05 6.04
CA SER A 286 -3.64 -20.02 6.99
C SER A 286 -4.87 -19.31 7.52
N SER A 287 -4.87 -19.02 8.83
CA SER A 287 -5.94 -18.22 9.45
C SER A 287 -6.03 -16.81 8.87
N LEU A 288 -4.97 -16.32 8.23
CA LEU A 288 -4.94 -15.00 7.58
C LEU A 288 -5.82 -14.91 6.33
N ILE A 289 -6.12 -16.02 5.65
CA ILE A 289 -6.84 -16.00 4.37
C ILE A 289 -8.37 -16.04 4.58
N GLY A 290 -8.85 -16.40 5.77
CA GLY A 290 -10.28 -16.49 6.12
C GLY A 290 -11.04 -17.62 5.42
N ASP A 291 -10.72 -17.92 4.16
CA ASP A 291 -11.30 -18.99 3.36
C ASP A 291 -10.40 -20.23 3.35
N ALA A 292 -10.91 -21.33 3.92
CA ALA A 292 -10.20 -22.60 4.02
C ALA A 292 -9.95 -23.31 2.67
N ALA A 293 -10.58 -22.85 1.58
CA ALA A 293 -10.28 -23.36 0.25
C ALA A 293 -8.94 -22.86 -0.31
N PHE A 294 -8.36 -21.83 0.32
CA PHE A 294 -7.11 -21.22 -0.11
C PHE A 294 -6.02 -21.36 0.96
N GLY A 295 -4.77 -21.31 0.51
CA GLY A 295 -3.61 -21.44 1.34
C GLY A 295 -2.42 -20.68 0.79
N ILE A 296 -1.28 -20.88 1.44
CA ILE A 296 0.02 -20.33 1.06
C ILE A 296 0.93 -21.50 0.70
N CYS A 297 1.69 -21.35 -0.38
CA CYS A 297 2.73 -22.31 -0.72
C CYS A 297 3.89 -22.21 0.28
N GLN A 298 4.12 -23.30 1.01
CA GLN A 298 5.15 -23.38 2.06
C GLN A 298 5.91 -24.71 1.94
N PRO A 299 7.15 -24.78 2.44
CA PRO A 299 7.83 -26.07 2.61
C PRO A 299 6.98 -27.04 3.45
N PRO A 300 7.09 -28.35 3.20
CA PRO A 300 6.37 -29.40 3.95
C PRO A 300 6.63 -29.32 5.45
#